data_AF-A0A353B646-F1
#
_entry.id   AF-A0A353B646-F1
#
_cell.length_a   1.000
_cell.length_b   1.000
_cell.length_c   1.000
_cell.angle_alpha   90.00
_cell.angle_beta   90.00
_cell.angle_gamma   90.00
#
_symmetry.space_group_name_H-M   'P 1'
#
loop_
_entity.id
_entity.type
_entity.pdbx_description
1 polymer ?
#
loop_
_entity_poly.entity_id
_entity_poly.type
_entity_poly.pdbx_seq_one_letter_code
_entity_poly.pdbx_strand_id
1 'polypeptide(L)'
;ESQLNQDTISQQLGRPLRRHQVVTLEADWTTRNKETQSLLDKLGITRLPAVALFTPDSPDSPRVFTGPISEEELLNSIEELH
;
A
#
# COMPACT_ATOMS: atom_id res chain seq x y z
N GLU A 1 -9.38 -18.19 -4.21
CA GLU A 1 -8.41 -17.15 -3.82
C GLU A 1 -8.75 -15.88 -4.58
N SER A 2 -9.32 -14.88 -3.92
CA SER A 2 -9.71 -13.61 -4.57
C SER A 2 -8.51 -12.69 -4.64
N GLN A 3 -8.02 -12.41 -5.85
CA GLN A 3 -7.04 -11.35 -6.08
C GLN A 3 -7.69 -9.99 -5.80
N LEU A 4 -7.08 -9.22 -4.90
CA LEU A 4 -7.49 -7.84 -4.62
C LEU A 4 -7.19 -6.96 -5.85
N ASN A 5 -8.22 -6.61 -6.61
CA ASN A 5 -8.19 -5.52 -7.57
C ASN A 5 -8.43 -4.17 -6.85
N GLN A 6 -8.03 -3.07 -7.49
CA GLN A 6 -7.91 -1.73 -6.90
C GLN A 6 -9.20 -1.20 -6.26
N ASP A 7 -10.36 -1.47 -6.87
CA ASP A 7 -11.68 -1.14 -6.31
C ASP A 7 -11.98 -1.90 -5.01
N THR A 8 -11.47 -3.12 -4.90
CA THR A 8 -11.69 -4.00 -3.76
C THR A 8 -10.87 -3.58 -2.56
N ILE A 9 -9.68 -3.02 -2.74
CA ILE A 9 -8.88 -2.47 -1.64
C ILE A 9 -9.62 -1.30 -0.99
N SER A 10 -10.04 -0.30 -1.75
CA SER A 10 -10.73 0.88 -1.19
C SER A 10 -12.11 0.55 -0.61
N GLN A 11 -12.87 -0.38 -1.21
CA GLN A 11 -14.22 -0.74 -0.74
C GLN A 11 -14.26 -1.80 0.36
N GLN A 12 -13.42 -2.84 0.31
CA GLN A 12 -13.41 -3.91 1.32
C GLN A 12 -12.52 -3.56 2.52
N LEU A 13 -11.37 -2.94 2.29
CA LEU A 13 -10.43 -2.58 3.36
C LEU A 13 -10.73 -1.20 3.97
N GLY A 14 -11.65 -0.41 3.40
CA GLY A 14 -11.98 0.92 3.93
C GLY A 14 -12.49 0.91 5.38
N ARG A 15 -13.24 -0.11 5.81
CA ARG A 15 -13.70 -0.23 7.22
C ARG A 15 -12.63 -0.77 8.17
N PRO A 16 -11.88 -1.84 7.83
CA PRO A 16 -10.72 -2.27 8.62
C PRO A 16 -9.67 -1.17 8.78
N LEU A 17 -9.19 -0.56 7.69
CA LEU A 17 -8.10 0.42 7.73
C LEU A 17 -8.44 1.66 8.56
N ARG A 18 -9.70 2.14 8.49
CA ARG A 18 -10.17 3.24 9.34
C ARG A 18 -10.14 2.92 10.83
N ARG A 19 -10.37 1.67 11.23
CA ARG A 19 -10.27 1.25 12.64
C ARG A 19 -8.84 1.33 13.16
N HIS A 20 -7.85 1.12 12.29
CA HIS A 20 -6.43 1.25 12.60
C HIS A 20 -5.87 2.66 12.33
N GLN A 21 -6.73 3.67 12.11
CA GLN A 21 -6.33 5.05 11.81
C GLN A 21 -5.39 5.19 10.60
N VAL A 22 -5.45 4.25 9.65
CA VAL A 22 -4.63 4.27 8.44
C VAL A 22 -5.24 5.24 7.42
N VAL A 23 -4.40 6.14 6.90
CA VAL A 23 -4.75 7.04 5.79
C VAL A 23 -4.31 6.40 4.48
N THR A 24 -5.24 6.19 3.56
CA THR A 24 -4.97 5.62 2.23
C THR A 24 -4.65 6.72 1.22
N LEU A 25 -3.52 6.59 0.53
CA LEU A 25 -3.14 7.43 -0.61
C LEU A 25 -3.10 6.56 -1.87
N GLU A 26 -3.64 7.09 -2.97
CA GLU A 26 -3.70 6.41 -4.27
C GLU A 26 -2.82 7.15 -5.29
N ALA A 27 -2.08 6.38 -6.09
CA ALA A 27 -1.27 6.91 -7.18
C ALA A 27 -1.49 6.10 -8.46
N ASP A 28 -1.93 6.78 -9.53
CA ASP A 28 -2.05 6.18 -10.85
C ASP A 28 -0.69 6.19 -11.57
N TRP A 29 -0.11 4.99 -11.69
CA TRP A 29 1.17 4.76 -12.33
C TRP A 29 1.10 4.75 -13.86
N THR A 30 -0.08 4.62 -14.45
CA THR A 30 -0.24 4.51 -15.93
C THR A 30 0.09 5.82 -16.64
N THR A 31 -0.06 6.94 -15.93
CA THR A 31 0.24 8.29 -16.42
C THR A 31 1.73 8.56 -16.62
N ARG A 32 2.62 7.70 -16.09
CA ARG A 32 4.09 7.82 -16.14
C ARG A 32 4.61 9.23 -15.83
N ASN A 33 3.93 9.95 -14.93
CA ASN A 33 4.41 11.28 -14.53
C ASN A 33 5.75 11.14 -13.78
N LYS A 34 6.58 12.21 -13.81
CA LYS A 34 7.92 12.17 -13.21
C LYS A 34 7.90 12.02 -11.68
N GLU A 35 6.85 12.52 -11.04
CA GLU A 35 6.72 12.51 -9.58
C GLU A 35 6.42 11.11 -9.06
N THR A 36 5.46 10.40 -9.66
CA THR A 36 5.14 9.00 -9.34
C THR A 36 6.34 8.12 -9.66
N GLN A 37 7.03 8.31 -10.78
CA GLN A 37 8.24 7.54 -11.07
C GLN A 37 9.34 7.78 -10.03
N SER A 38 9.57 9.03 -9.64
CA SER A 38 10.56 9.37 -8.60
C SER A 38 10.20 8.76 -7.24
N LEU A 39 8.90 8.69 -6.91
CA LEU A 39 8.42 8.04 -5.70
C LEU A 39 8.62 6.53 -5.74
N LEU A 40 8.27 5.87 -6.86
CA LEU A 40 8.48 4.44 -7.04
C LEU A 40 9.97 4.07 -6.93
N ASP A 41 10.85 4.87 -7.55
CA ASP A 41 12.30 4.67 -7.50
C ASP A 41 12.83 4.81 -6.07
N LYS A 42 12.39 5.84 -5.32
CA LYS A 42 12.74 6.03 -3.89
C LYS A 42 12.30 4.86 -3.02
N LEU A 43 11.13 4.29 -3.31
CA LEU A 43 10.57 3.15 -2.58
C LEU A 43 11.15 1.80 -3.05
N GLY A 44 12.03 1.80 -4.06
CA GLY A 44 12.58 0.57 -4.64
C GLY A 44 11.52 -0.30 -5.35
N ILE A 45 10.37 0.27 -5.70
CA ILE A 45 9.26 -0.47 -6.31
C ILE A 45 9.56 -0.69 -7.79
N THR A 46 9.84 -1.94 -8.15
CA THR A 46 10.14 -2.34 -9.53
C THR A 46 8.99 -3.08 -10.22
N ARG A 47 7.94 -3.43 -9.47
CA ARG A 47 6.78 -4.20 -9.93
C ARG A 47 5.50 -3.66 -9.34
N LEU A 48 4.43 -3.66 -10.13
CA LEU A 48 3.10 -3.19 -9.77
C LEU A 48 2.07 -4.32 -9.92
N PRO A 49 0.96 -4.31 -9.16
CA PRO A 49 0.60 -3.34 -8.11
C PRO A 49 1.54 -3.43 -6.89
N ALA A 50 1.62 -2.35 -6.11
CA ALA A 50 2.43 -2.28 -4.90
C ALA A 50 1.69 -1.51 -3.80
N VAL A 51 1.94 -1.88 -2.54
CA VAL A 51 1.41 -1.22 -1.34
C VAL A 51 2.60 -0.83 -0.46
N ALA A 52 2.60 0.40 0.05
CA ALA A 52 3.62 0.88 0.98
C ALA A 52 2.94 1.31 2.29
N LEU A 53 3.38 0.74 3.42
CA LEU A 53 2.94 1.10 4.76
C LEU A 53 3.98 1.99 5.42
N PHE A 54 3.58 3.22 5.73
CA PHE A 54 4.39 4.21 6.43
C PHE A 54 4.00 4.24 7.89
N THR A 55 4.98 4.10 8.80
CA THR A 55 4.75 4.23 10.25
C THR A 55 5.32 5.54 10.79
N PRO A 56 4.76 6.08 11.88
CA PRO A 56 5.29 7.27 12.53
C PRO A 56 6.75 7.11 13.01
N ASP A 57 7.13 5.89 13.41
CA ASP A 57 8.46 5.60 13.94
C ASP A 57 9.52 5.44 12.84
N SER A 58 9.12 5.20 11.59
CA SER A 58 10.04 4.98 10.46
C SER A 58 9.45 5.47 9.14
N PRO A 59 9.14 6.78 9.02
CA PRO A 59 8.46 7.34 7.84
C PRO A 59 9.31 7.26 6.56
N ASP A 60 10.64 7.27 6.70
CA ASP A 60 11.57 7.19 5.55
C ASP A 60 11.90 5.76 5.13
N SER A 61 11.43 4.75 5.89
CA SER A 61 11.69 3.33 5.63
C SER A 61 10.39 2.52 5.69
N PRO A 62 9.43 2.78 4.79
CA PRO A 62 8.15 2.10 4.79
C PRO A 62 8.29 0.61 4.46
N ARG A 63 7.31 -0.17 4.94
CA ARG A 63 7.19 -1.58 4.56
C ARG A 63 6.52 -1.66 3.20
N VAL A 64 7.24 -2.18 2.20
CA VAL A 64 6.78 -2.24 0.81
C VAL A 64 6.41 -3.67 0.43
N PHE A 65 5.22 -3.83 -0.13
CA PHE A 65 4.70 -5.06 -0.69
C PHE A 65 4.60 -4.90 -2.20
N THR A 66 5.16 -5.83 -2.96
CA THR A 66 5.10 -5.83 -4.43
C THR A 66 4.39 -7.08 -4.92
N GLY A 67 3.49 -6.93 -5.89
CA GLY A 67 2.65 -8.02 -6.38
C GLY A 67 1.31 -8.14 -5.65
N PRO A 68 0.56 -9.24 -5.88
CA PRO A 68 -0.71 -9.46 -5.20
C PRO A 68 -0.48 -9.69 -3.71
N ILE A 69 -1.15 -8.91 -2.88
CA ILE A 69 -1.22 -9.07 -1.42
C ILE A 69 -2.66 -9.43 -1.04
N SER A 70 -2.85 -10.29 -0.04
CA SER A 70 -4.18 -10.59 0.51
C SER A 70 -4.60 -9.58 1.58
N GLU A 71 -5.92 -9.50 1.84
CA GLU A 71 -6.47 -8.67 2.93
C GLU A 71 -5.89 -9.08 4.29
N GLU A 72 -5.81 -10.38 4.55
CA GLU A 72 -5.27 -10.94 5.78
C GLU A 72 -3.79 -10.56 5.97
N GLU A 73 -2.95 -10.73 4.95
CA GLU A 73 -1.54 -10.35 5.03
C GLU A 73 -1.35 -8.85 5.30
N LEU A 74 -2.17 -8.01 4.67
CA LEU A 74 -2.10 -6.57 4.87
C LEU A 74 -2.53 -6.17 6.29
N LEU A 75 -3.63 -6.74 6.79
CA LEU A 75 -4.13 -6.46 8.13
C LEU A 75 -3.16 -6.95 9.21
N ASN A 76 -2.65 -8.17 9.09
CA ASN A 76 -1.62 -8.69 10.00
C ASN A 76 -0.38 -7.78 9.98
N SER A 77 0.03 -7.30 8.80
CA SER A 77 1.17 -6.37 8.69
C SER A 77 0.91 -5.03 9.38
N ILE A 78 -0.33 -4.56 9.43
CA ILE A 78 -0.70 -3.33 10.16
C ILE A 78 -0.71 -3.59 11.68
N GLU A 79 -1.21 -4.75 12.11
CA GLU A 79 -1.20 -5.14 13.52
C GLU A 79 0.22 -5.32 14.07
N GLU A 80 1.16 -5.83 13.28
CA GLU A 80 2.58 -5.94 13.66
C GLU A 80 3.29 -4.58 13.84
N LEU A 81 2.72 -3.51 13.31
CA LEU A 81 3.30 -2.16 13.33
C LEU A 81 2.73 -1.28 14.46
N HIS A 82 1.80 -1.80 15.26
CA HIS A 82 1.24 -1.18 16.47
C HIS A 82 1.81 -1.81 17.75
#